data_AF-A0A6B0WHH4-F1
#
_entry.id   AF-A0A6B0WHH4-F1
#
_cell.length_a   1.000
_cell.length_b   1.000
_cell.length_c   1.000
_cell.angle_alpha   90.00
_cell.angle_beta   90.00
_cell.angle_gamma   90.00
#
_symmetry.space_group_name_H-M   'P 1'
#
loop_
_entity.id
_entity.type
_entity.pdbx_description
1 polymer ?
#
loop_
_entity_poly.entity_id
_entity_poly.type
_entity_poly.pdbx_seq_one_letter_code
_entity_poly.pdbx_strand_id
1 'polypeptide(L)'
;MPREVVADVADRGNVRRIGGAAEPFEEPGGAHAAGKHGDAHRPTSRSERRTPAERATVARAPPPRRLYPAYVPDAQTAFPTAALSERIDALAAARGALLDALDGIEQAQFVRRPDEPDDEHDARWSIREVLWHVADSERCWREWAEAALRGEAVTRFRGVRRPAELNRPRHLLASLDEQRAATLAFLAGLPGDADLAAPRPSPGREMSVLAMLDHLTNHDRDHAEQVAALSALPPREAR
;
A
#
# COMPACT_ATOMS: atom_id res chain seq x y z
N MET A 1 -53.78 -27.70 -1.83
CA MET A 1 -52.49 -28.42 -1.93
C MET A 1 -51.48 -27.50 -2.62
N PRO A 2 -50.74 -26.64 -1.89
CA PRO A 2 -49.65 -25.88 -2.49
C PRO A 2 -48.39 -26.75 -2.55
N ARG A 3 -47.66 -26.66 -3.67
CA ARG A 3 -46.38 -27.36 -3.90
C ARG A 3 -45.26 -26.60 -3.19
N GLU A 4 -44.58 -27.26 -2.27
CA GLU A 4 -43.28 -26.84 -1.74
C GLU A 4 -42.23 -26.87 -2.85
N VAL A 5 -41.48 -25.77 -2.99
CA VAL A 5 -40.24 -25.72 -3.75
C VAL A 5 -39.11 -25.69 -2.72
N VAL A 6 -38.46 -26.83 -2.54
CA VAL A 6 -37.24 -26.98 -1.76
C VAL A 6 -36.09 -26.50 -2.64
N ALA A 7 -35.45 -25.40 -2.25
CA ALA A 7 -34.21 -24.95 -2.85
C ALA A 7 -33.03 -25.63 -2.14
N ASP A 8 -32.31 -26.42 -2.91
CA ASP A 8 -31.14 -27.20 -2.52
C ASP A 8 -29.94 -26.27 -2.29
N VAL A 9 -29.32 -26.40 -1.11
CA VAL A 9 -28.15 -25.61 -0.68
C VAL A 9 -26.91 -26.38 -1.10
N ALA A 10 -26.35 -26.02 -2.27
CA ALA A 10 -25.09 -26.55 -2.74
C ALA A 10 -23.90 -25.81 -2.12
N ASP A 11 -23.18 -26.53 -1.28
CA ASP A 11 -21.73 -26.73 -1.30
C ASP A 11 -20.82 -25.49 -1.47
N ARG A 12 -20.42 -24.88 -0.34
CA ARG A 12 -19.32 -23.92 -0.26
C ARG A 12 -17.99 -24.67 -0.11
N GLY A 13 -17.52 -25.22 -1.22
CA GLY A 13 -16.22 -25.87 -1.34
C GLY A 13 -15.11 -24.92 -1.80
N ASN A 14 -14.14 -24.67 -0.92
CA ASN A 14 -12.71 -24.54 -1.22
C ASN A 14 -12.22 -23.25 -1.92
N VAL A 15 -12.11 -22.15 -1.15
CA VAL A 15 -11.27 -21.00 -1.50
C VAL A 15 -9.80 -21.40 -1.30
N ARG A 16 -9.08 -21.65 -2.39
CA ARG A 16 -7.62 -21.73 -2.36
C ARG A 16 -7.08 -20.35 -2.00
N ARG A 17 -6.40 -20.23 -0.86
CA ARG A 17 -5.48 -19.11 -0.57
C ARG A 17 -4.48 -19.02 -1.73
N ILE A 18 -4.61 -18.00 -2.56
CA ILE A 18 -3.49 -17.57 -3.42
C ILE A 18 -2.62 -16.72 -2.50
N GLY A 19 -1.74 -17.39 -1.75
CA GLY A 19 -0.66 -16.75 -1.01
C GLY A 19 0.36 -16.18 -1.99
N GLY A 20 0.05 -15.03 -2.57
CA GLY A 20 1.09 -14.13 -3.05
C GLY A 20 1.71 -13.50 -1.81
N ALA A 21 2.90 -13.93 -1.43
CA ALA A 21 3.65 -13.28 -0.37
C ALA A 21 3.87 -11.82 -0.76
N ALA A 22 3.05 -10.91 -0.23
CA ALA A 22 3.37 -9.50 -0.20
C ALA A 22 4.63 -9.38 0.65
N GLU A 23 5.76 -9.07 0.02
CA GLU A 23 7.00 -8.88 0.77
C GLU A 23 6.81 -7.75 1.80
N PRO A 24 7.34 -7.91 3.02
CA PRO A 24 7.16 -6.94 4.08
C PRO A 24 7.63 -5.57 3.61
N PHE A 25 6.71 -4.62 3.63
CA PHE A 25 7.03 -3.22 3.45
C PHE A 25 7.84 -2.78 4.68
N GLU A 26 9.15 -2.62 4.51
CA GLU A 26 10.00 -2.03 5.54
C GLU A 26 9.68 -0.53 5.67
N GLU A 27 8.83 -0.18 6.64
CA GLU A 27 8.67 1.20 7.07
C GLU A 27 9.99 1.73 7.66
N PRO A 28 10.33 3.02 7.46
CA PRO A 28 11.46 3.65 8.13
C PRO A 28 11.18 3.72 9.64
N GLY A 29 11.78 2.80 10.39
CA GLY A 29 11.66 2.68 11.84
C GLY A 29 11.86 4.01 12.56
N GLY A 30 10.81 4.45 13.26
CA GLY A 30 10.88 5.54 14.22
C GLY A 30 11.78 5.14 15.38
N ALA A 31 12.92 5.84 15.52
CA ALA A 31 13.90 5.59 16.57
C ALA A 31 13.31 5.85 17.97
N HIS A 32 12.97 4.77 18.69
CA HIS A 32 12.80 4.83 20.14
C HIS A 32 14.16 4.63 20.82
N ALA A 33 14.70 5.72 21.36
CA ALA A 33 15.85 5.69 22.24
C ALA A 33 15.45 5.10 23.60
N ALA A 34 16.03 3.95 23.96
CA ALA A 34 16.02 3.44 25.32
C ALA A 34 17.38 2.82 25.68
N GLY A 35 17.96 3.36 26.76
CA GLY A 35 18.52 2.53 27.83
C GLY A 35 19.89 1.89 27.63
N LYS A 36 20.90 2.49 28.27
CA LYS A 36 22.23 1.93 28.56
C LYS A 36 22.16 0.66 29.41
N HIS A 37 23.19 -0.19 29.24
CA HIS A 37 23.87 -1.15 30.14
C HIS A 37 24.19 -2.40 29.29
N GLY A 38 25.41 -2.89 29.15
CA GLY A 38 26.44 -3.17 30.14
C GLY A 38 27.59 -3.93 29.45
N ASP A 39 28.65 -4.12 30.22
CA ASP A 39 30.04 -4.31 29.82
C ASP A 39 30.45 -5.73 29.35
N ALA A 40 31.62 -5.77 28.72
CA ALA A 40 32.59 -6.88 28.65
C ALA A 40 32.22 -8.23 27.96
N HIS A 41 32.84 -8.51 26.81
CA HIS A 41 34.02 -9.38 26.75
C HIS A 41 34.59 -9.49 25.32
N ARG A 42 35.90 -9.25 25.23
CA ARG A 42 36.75 -9.35 24.04
C ARG A 42 37.25 -10.80 23.89
N PRO A 43 37.24 -11.35 22.66
CA PRO A 43 38.37 -12.17 22.23
C PRO A 43 39.00 -11.62 20.95
N THR A 44 40.30 -11.41 21.05
CA THR A 44 41.21 -11.11 19.95
C THR A 44 41.37 -12.34 19.06
N SER A 45 41.12 -12.21 17.76
CA SER A 45 41.59 -13.19 16.78
C SER A 45 41.91 -12.53 15.44
N ARG A 46 43.22 -12.41 15.22
CA ARG A 46 43.92 -12.69 13.95
C ARG A 46 43.53 -11.84 12.74
N SER A 47 44.24 -10.72 12.63
CA SER A 47 44.44 -9.93 11.41
C SER A 47 45.13 -10.77 10.34
N GLU A 48 44.35 -11.25 9.37
CA GLU A 48 44.88 -11.62 8.05
C GLU A 48 44.95 -10.36 7.19
N ARG A 49 46.18 -9.87 7.03
CA ARG A 49 46.52 -8.80 6.11
C ARG A 49 46.26 -9.27 4.68
N ARG A 50 45.11 -8.89 4.11
CA ARG A 50 44.91 -8.86 2.65
C ARG A 50 45.64 -7.64 2.09
N THR A 51 46.44 -7.87 1.06
CA THR A 51 47.24 -6.85 0.37
C THR A 51 46.36 -5.88 -0.42
N PRO A 52 46.76 -4.61 -0.61
CA PRO A 52 45.91 -3.56 -1.19
C PRO A 52 45.78 -3.58 -2.74
N ALA A 53 46.20 -4.64 -3.43
CA ALA A 53 46.52 -4.56 -4.86
C ALA A 53 45.46 -5.10 -5.85
N GLU A 54 44.35 -5.72 -5.42
CA GLU A 54 43.44 -6.42 -6.35
C GLU A 54 41.94 -6.20 -6.09
N ARG A 55 41.52 -4.93 -5.94
CA ARG A 55 40.10 -4.57 -6.07
C ARG A 55 39.90 -3.28 -6.86
N ALA A 56 40.44 -3.25 -8.08
CA ALA A 56 40.00 -2.33 -9.11
C ALA A 56 38.95 -3.03 -9.99
N THR A 57 37.84 -3.48 -9.40
CA THR A 57 36.62 -3.70 -10.18
C THR A 57 36.19 -2.32 -10.64
N VAL A 58 36.45 -2.03 -11.91
CA VAL A 58 35.90 -0.89 -12.64
C VAL A 58 34.38 -0.93 -12.46
N ALA A 59 33.88 -0.17 -11.48
CA ALA A 59 32.46 0.09 -11.36
C ALA A 59 32.07 0.81 -12.65
N ARG A 60 31.52 0.06 -13.60
CA ARG A 60 30.89 0.64 -14.79
C ARG A 60 29.91 1.68 -14.27
N ALA A 61 30.17 2.94 -14.61
CA ALA A 61 29.21 4.00 -14.35
C ALA A 61 27.85 3.53 -14.90
N PRO A 62 26.76 3.60 -14.11
CA PRO A 62 25.45 3.23 -14.61
C PRO A 62 25.19 4.04 -15.89
N PRO A 63 24.53 3.44 -16.89
CA PRO A 63 24.21 4.15 -18.12
C PRO A 63 23.53 5.48 -17.78
N PRO A 64 23.80 6.56 -18.54
CA PRO A 64 23.16 7.84 -18.30
C PRO A 64 21.64 7.63 -18.30
N ARG A 65 21.00 7.95 -17.17
CA ARG A 65 19.55 7.89 -17.05
C ARG A 65 18.97 8.72 -18.20
N ARG A 66 18.03 8.15 -18.96
CA ARG A 66 17.17 8.96 -19.82
C ARG A 66 16.38 9.87 -18.89
N LEU A 67 16.88 11.08 -18.70
CA LEU A 67 16.10 12.18 -18.17
C LEU A 67 15.03 12.41 -19.23
N TYR A 68 13.82 11.94 -18.95
CA TYR A 68 12.67 12.37 -19.73
C TYR A 68 12.61 13.90 -19.63
N PRO A 69 12.39 14.62 -20.74
CA PRO A 69 12.16 16.06 -20.68
C PRO A 69 11.07 16.31 -19.65
N ALA A 70 11.27 17.32 -18.78
CA ALA A 70 10.33 17.66 -17.73
C ALA A 70 8.92 17.71 -18.33
N TYR A 71 8.04 16.84 -17.85
CA TYR A 71 6.67 16.79 -18.34
C TYR A 71 5.99 18.12 -18.02
N VAL A 72 5.67 18.88 -19.06
CA VAL A 72 4.79 20.03 -18.99
C VAL A 72 3.41 19.52 -19.44
N PRO A 73 2.39 19.51 -18.56
CA PRO A 73 1.07 19.05 -18.97
C PRO A 73 0.54 19.98 -20.07
N ASP A 74 0.50 19.47 -21.29
CA ASP A 74 -0.22 20.12 -22.38
C ASP A 74 -1.69 19.69 -22.24
N ALA A 75 -2.60 20.66 -22.16
CA ALA A 75 -4.01 20.45 -21.83
C ALA A 75 -4.82 19.83 -23.00
N GLN A 76 -4.19 19.02 -23.84
CA GLN A 76 -4.91 18.25 -24.85
C GLN A 76 -5.60 17.08 -24.18
N THR A 77 -6.92 17.05 -24.32
CA THR A 77 -7.86 16.01 -23.89
C THR A 77 -7.57 14.67 -24.58
N ALA A 78 -6.46 14.04 -24.24
CA ALA A 78 -6.23 12.64 -24.58
C ALA A 78 -7.13 11.79 -23.69
N PHE A 79 -8.02 11.02 -24.30
CA PHE A 79 -8.79 10.03 -23.56
C PHE A 79 -7.84 8.98 -22.97
N PRO A 80 -8.12 8.46 -21.76
CA PRO A 80 -7.31 7.38 -21.18
C PRO A 80 -7.27 6.20 -22.14
N THR A 81 -6.11 5.56 -22.26
CA THR A 81 -6.00 4.29 -23.00
C THR A 81 -6.89 3.23 -22.38
N ALA A 82 -7.30 2.23 -23.17
CA ALA A 82 -8.09 1.10 -22.69
C ALA A 82 -7.45 0.42 -21.46
N ALA A 83 -6.13 0.28 -21.44
CA ALA A 83 -5.39 -0.33 -20.33
C ALA A 83 -5.43 0.51 -19.04
N LEU A 84 -5.45 1.85 -19.16
CA LEU A 84 -5.60 2.76 -18.02
C LEU A 84 -7.05 2.73 -17.50
N SER A 85 -8.03 2.78 -18.39
CA SER A 85 -9.45 2.70 -18.03
C SER A 85 -9.78 1.39 -17.29
N GLU A 86 -9.31 0.24 -17.80
CA GLU A 86 -9.50 -1.06 -17.15
C GLU A 86 -8.97 -1.08 -15.71
N ARG A 87 -7.80 -0.47 -15.47
CA ARG A 87 -7.20 -0.40 -14.13
C ARG A 87 -7.92 0.58 -13.21
N ILE A 88 -8.42 1.69 -13.75
CA ILE A 88 -9.28 2.61 -13.00
C ILE A 88 -10.57 1.90 -12.56
N ASP A 89 -11.19 1.13 -13.45
CA ASP A 89 -12.40 0.36 -13.13
C ASP A 89 -12.11 -0.72 -12.08
N ALA A 90 -11.00 -1.46 -12.21
CA ALA A 90 -10.59 -2.45 -11.23
C ALA A 90 -10.31 -1.84 -9.85
N LEU A 91 -9.65 -0.69 -9.82
CA LEU A 91 -9.37 0.07 -8.60
C LEU A 91 -10.65 0.63 -7.96
N ALA A 92 -11.62 1.05 -8.77
CA ALA A 92 -12.94 1.48 -8.29
C ALA A 92 -13.72 0.32 -7.67
N ALA A 93 -13.73 -0.85 -8.32
CA ALA A 93 -14.37 -2.05 -7.79
C ALA A 93 -13.73 -2.52 -6.47
N ALA A 94 -12.40 -2.49 -6.38
CA ALA A 94 -11.69 -2.81 -5.13
C ALA A 94 -12.04 -1.86 -3.99
N ARG A 95 -12.10 -0.54 -4.25
CA ARG A 95 -12.56 0.44 -3.26
C ARG A 95 -14.00 0.20 -2.85
N GLY A 96 -14.88 -0.13 -3.80
CA GLY A 96 -16.27 -0.51 -3.53
C GLY A 96 -16.34 -1.66 -2.52
N ALA A 97 -15.59 -2.73 -2.74
CA ALA A 97 -15.53 -3.87 -1.81
C ALA A 97 -15.04 -3.49 -0.41
N LEU A 98 -14.04 -2.60 -0.31
CA LEU A 98 -13.58 -2.07 0.98
C LEU A 98 -14.67 -1.26 1.69
N LEU A 99 -15.40 -0.41 0.95
CA LEU A 99 -16.49 0.39 1.51
C LEU A 99 -17.68 -0.47 1.93
N ASP A 100 -18.01 -1.50 1.15
CA ASP A 100 -19.06 -2.47 1.48
C ASP A 100 -18.71 -3.24 2.75
N ALA A 101 -17.45 -3.60 2.96
CA ALA A 101 -16.97 -4.25 4.19
C ALA A 101 -17.10 -3.35 5.44
N LEU A 102 -17.25 -2.03 5.25
CA LEU A 102 -17.47 -1.05 6.32
C LEU A 102 -18.94 -0.84 6.66
N ASP A 103 -19.87 -1.36 5.85
CA ASP A 103 -21.29 -1.15 6.08
C ASP A 103 -21.73 -1.79 7.41
N GLY A 104 -22.55 -1.06 8.16
CA GLY A 104 -23.02 -1.47 9.48
C GLY A 104 -21.96 -1.55 10.60
N ILE A 105 -20.69 -1.18 10.35
CA ILE A 105 -19.66 -1.20 11.39
C ILE A 105 -19.96 -0.17 12.48
N GLU A 106 -20.04 -0.65 13.73
CA GLU A 106 -20.17 0.21 14.90
C GLU A 106 -18.83 0.78 15.36
N GLN A 107 -18.88 1.90 16.11
CA GLN A 107 -17.68 2.55 16.66
C GLN A 107 -16.83 1.62 17.54
N ALA A 108 -17.44 0.64 18.22
CA ALA A 108 -16.73 -0.34 19.04
C ALA A 108 -15.89 -1.30 18.20
N GLN A 109 -16.43 -1.81 17.09
CA GLN A 109 -15.69 -2.64 16.13
C GLN A 109 -14.60 -1.81 15.44
N PHE A 110 -14.90 -0.56 15.08
CA PHE A 110 -13.99 0.33 14.36
C PHE A 110 -12.63 0.53 15.04
N VAL A 111 -12.60 0.57 16.38
CA VAL A 111 -11.38 0.77 17.18
C VAL A 111 -10.83 -0.52 17.77
N ARG A 112 -11.53 -1.65 17.57
CA ARG A 112 -11.09 -2.95 18.06
C ARG A 112 -9.84 -3.39 17.31
N ARG A 113 -8.91 -3.99 18.04
CA ARG A 113 -7.77 -4.73 17.48
C ARG A 113 -8.01 -6.24 17.64
N PRO A 114 -7.41 -7.08 16.80
CA PRO A 114 -7.38 -8.53 17.02
C PRO A 114 -6.85 -8.88 18.42
N ASP A 115 -7.34 -9.98 18.98
CA ASP A 115 -6.92 -10.46 20.30
C ASP A 115 -5.55 -11.16 20.25
N GLU A 116 -5.29 -11.92 19.20
CA GLU A 116 -4.00 -12.53 18.87
C GLU A 116 -3.51 -11.93 17.55
N PRO A 117 -2.72 -10.85 17.59
CA PRO A 117 -2.11 -10.33 16.38
C PRO A 117 -1.17 -11.38 15.79
N ASP A 118 -1.28 -11.63 14.49
CA ASP A 118 -0.24 -12.34 13.74
C ASP A 118 1.09 -11.58 13.86
N ASP A 119 2.21 -12.26 13.62
CA ASP A 119 3.54 -11.63 13.67
C ASP A 119 3.67 -10.52 12.60
N GLU A 120 2.87 -10.59 11.55
CA GLU A 120 2.72 -9.54 10.54
C GLU A 120 2.23 -8.22 11.17
N HIS A 121 2.94 -7.12 10.88
CA HIS A 121 2.71 -5.83 11.51
C HIS A 121 1.29 -5.28 11.27
N ASP A 122 0.79 -5.43 10.05
CA ASP A 122 -0.46 -4.81 9.62
C ASP A 122 -1.66 -5.66 10.06
N ALA A 123 -1.46 -6.96 10.27
CA ALA A 123 -2.48 -7.88 10.79
C ALA A 123 -2.98 -7.48 12.18
N ARG A 124 -2.23 -6.64 12.92
CA ARG A 124 -2.56 -6.18 14.29
C ARG A 124 -3.41 -4.92 14.33
N TRP A 125 -3.60 -4.28 13.18
CA TRP A 125 -4.27 -2.99 13.09
C TRP A 125 -5.78 -3.11 13.34
N SER A 126 -6.33 -2.06 13.95
CA SER A 126 -7.77 -1.83 13.98
C SER A 126 -8.28 -1.37 12.61
N ILE A 127 -9.59 -1.51 12.34
CA ILE A 127 -10.21 -0.96 11.11
C ILE A 127 -9.85 0.52 10.92
N ARG A 128 -9.87 1.30 12.00
CA ARG A 128 -9.42 2.71 11.99
C ARG A 128 -7.99 2.90 11.48
N GLU A 129 -7.07 2.02 11.90
CA GLU A 129 -5.67 2.08 11.48
C GLU A 129 -5.51 1.65 10.03
N VAL A 130 -6.23 0.61 9.61
CA VAL A 130 -6.31 0.17 8.22
C VAL A 130 -6.81 1.30 7.30
N LEU A 131 -7.93 1.94 7.62
CA LEU A 131 -8.47 3.02 6.75
C LEU A 131 -7.54 4.23 6.66
N TRP A 132 -6.86 4.58 7.76
CA TRP A 132 -5.84 5.62 7.72
C TRP A 132 -4.68 5.22 6.80
N HIS A 133 -4.19 3.99 6.95
CA HIS A 133 -3.11 3.47 6.14
C HIS A 133 -3.47 3.45 4.65
N VAL A 134 -4.68 3.00 4.28
CA VAL A 134 -5.17 3.04 2.89
C VAL A 134 -5.14 4.45 2.31
N ALA A 135 -5.66 5.44 3.04
CA ALA A 135 -5.65 6.82 2.59
C ALA A 135 -4.22 7.39 2.45
N ASP A 136 -3.35 7.16 3.43
CA ASP A 136 -1.96 7.65 3.42
C ASP A 136 -1.12 6.98 2.33
N SER A 137 -1.31 5.67 2.11
CA SER A 137 -0.67 4.89 1.05
C SER A 137 -1.06 5.40 -0.33
N GLU A 138 -2.35 5.65 -0.58
CA GLU A 138 -2.80 6.22 -1.85
C GLU A 138 -2.19 7.60 -2.12
N ARG A 139 -2.13 8.47 -1.09
CA ARG A 139 -1.42 9.76 -1.18
C ARG A 139 0.05 9.57 -1.56
N CYS A 140 0.75 8.70 -0.84
CA CYS A 140 2.19 8.45 -1.03
C CYS A 140 2.50 7.94 -2.44
N TRP A 141 1.67 7.02 -2.96
CA TRP A 141 1.82 6.49 -4.31
C TRP A 141 1.57 7.54 -5.38
N ARG A 142 0.52 8.35 -5.23
CA ARG A 142 0.27 9.49 -6.12
C ARG A 142 1.43 10.48 -6.13
N GLU A 143 1.89 10.92 -4.96
CA GLU A 143 3.04 11.83 -4.84
C GLU A 143 4.31 11.26 -5.49
N TRP A 144 4.51 9.95 -5.37
CA TRP A 144 5.61 9.28 -6.06
C TRP A 144 5.47 9.34 -7.58
N ALA A 145 4.29 9.03 -8.13
CA ALA A 145 4.04 9.07 -9.56
C ALA A 145 4.19 10.50 -10.12
N GLU A 146 3.69 11.50 -9.41
CA GLU A 146 3.85 12.91 -9.75
C GLU A 146 5.33 13.34 -9.76
N ALA A 147 6.10 12.96 -8.76
CA ALA A 147 7.54 13.27 -8.69
C ALA A 147 8.34 12.54 -9.77
N ALA A 148 8.03 11.26 -10.00
CA ALA A 148 8.59 10.46 -11.08
C ALA A 148 8.41 11.13 -12.45
N LEU A 149 7.22 11.64 -12.72
CA LEU A 149 6.87 12.39 -13.93
C LEU A 149 7.67 13.69 -14.12
N ARG A 150 8.06 14.33 -13.02
CA ARG A 150 8.96 15.50 -13.03
C ARG A 150 10.44 15.12 -13.13
N GLY A 151 10.77 13.83 -13.19
CA GLY A 151 12.15 13.33 -13.17
C GLY A 151 12.82 13.46 -11.79
N GLU A 152 12.02 13.65 -10.73
CA GLU A 152 12.52 13.75 -9.36
C GLU A 152 12.74 12.35 -8.78
N ALA A 153 13.86 12.17 -8.07
CA ALA A 153 14.12 10.94 -7.34
C ALA A 153 13.36 10.96 -6.02
N VAL A 154 12.40 10.05 -5.86
CA VAL A 154 11.75 9.80 -4.57
C VAL A 154 12.47 8.65 -3.88
N THR A 155 13.19 8.96 -2.81
CA THR A 155 14.01 7.95 -2.11
C THR A 155 13.30 7.34 -0.90
N ARG A 156 12.15 7.88 -0.50
CA ARG A 156 11.31 7.37 0.60
C ARG A 156 9.93 7.99 0.55
N PHE A 157 8.93 7.22 0.97
CA PHE A 157 7.63 7.78 1.32
C PHE A 157 7.74 8.55 2.63
N ARG A 158 7.09 9.72 2.69
CA ARG A 158 6.97 10.48 3.93
C ARG A 158 5.64 10.14 4.55
N GLY A 159 5.63 9.08 5.38
CA GLY A 159 4.46 8.78 6.21
C GLY A 159 4.11 10.02 7.04
N VAL A 160 2.83 10.39 7.04
CA VAL A 160 2.36 11.50 7.85
C VAL A 160 1.75 10.92 9.11
N ARG A 161 1.93 11.62 10.24
CA ARG A 161 1.23 11.22 11.46
C ARG A 161 -0.27 11.44 11.27
N ARG A 162 -1.08 10.42 11.54
CA ARG A 162 -2.55 10.54 11.50
C ARG A 162 -3.03 11.76 12.31
N PRO A 163 -3.74 12.72 11.70
CA PRO A 163 -4.38 13.82 12.42
C PRO A 163 -5.35 13.34 13.50
N ALA A 164 -5.51 14.12 14.57
CA ALA A 164 -6.33 13.71 15.73
C ALA A 164 -7.83 13.64 15.41
N GLU A 165 -8.28 14.41 14.43
CA GLU A 165 -9.65 14.46 13.90
C GLU A 165 -10.00 13.19 13.11
N LEU A 166 -9.03 12.49 12.53
CA LEU A 166 -9.22 11.24 11.78
C LEU A 166 -9.30 10.00 12.70
N ASN A 167 -10.10 10.11 13.76
CA ASN A 167 -10.38 9.02 14.70
C ASN A 167 -11.83 8.53 14.64
N ARG A 168 -12.67 9.13 13.78
CA ARG A 168 -14.08 8.76 13.57
C ARG A 168 -14.26 8.19 12.15
N PRO A 169 -15.11 7.15 11.96
CA PRO A 169 -15.33 6.52 10.66
C PRO A 169 -15.61 7.53 9.55
N ARG A 170 -16.58 8.43 9.76
CA ARG A 170 -16.99 9.43 8.76
C ARG A 170 -15.85 10.33 8.24
N HIS A 171 -14.86 10.67 9.09
CA HIS A 171 -13.76 11.53 8.65
C HIS A 171 -12.71 10.74 7.86
N LEU A 172 -12.50 9.46 8.22
CA LEU A 172 -11.61 8.58 7.47
C LEU A 172 -12.21 8.20 6.11
N LEU A 173 -13.52 7.98 6.04
CA LEU A 173 -14.24 7.79 4.78
C LEU A 173 -14.10 9.02 3.87
N ALA A 174 -14.34 10.22 4.40
CA ALA A 174 -14.13 11.46 3.64
C ALA A 174 -12.68 11.61 3.16
N SER A 175 -11.70 11.21 3.98
CA SER A 175 -10.30 11.22 3.58
C SER A 175 -10.00 10.21 2.47
N LEU A 176 -10.61 9.02 2.48
CA LEU A 176 -10.46 8.03 1.40
C LEU A 176 -11.03 8.54 0.08
N ASP A 177 -12.20 9.18 0.13
CA ASP A 177 -12.83 9.81 -1.04
C ASP A 177 -11.99 10.95 -1.59
N GLU A 178 -11.46 11.82 -0.72
CA GLU A 178 -10.58 12.92 -1.10
C GLU A 178 -9.31 12.40 -1.78
N GLN A 179 -8.65 11.38 -1.21
CA GLN A 179 -7.45 10.81 -1.81
C GLN A 179 -7.76 10.13 -3.15
N ARG A 180 -8.88 9.41 -3.27
CA ARG A 180 -9.31 8.80 -4.53
C ARG A 180 -9.60 9.84 -5.60
N ALA A 181 -10.35 10.90 -5.27
CA ALA A 181 -10.64 11.98 -6.19
C ALA A 181 -9.36 12.66 -6.69
N ALA A 182 -8.40 12.91 -5.80
CA ALA A 182 -7.10 13.47 -6.18
C ALA A 182 -6.30 12.54 -7.10
N THR A 183 -6.29 11.23 -6.82
CA THR A 183 -5.65 10.23 -7.69
C THR A 183 -6.30 10.18 -9.07
N LEU A 184 -7.64 10.15 -9.14
CA LEU A 184 -8.35 10.15 -10.42
C LEU A 184 -8.12 11.44 -11.23
N ALA A 185 -8.09 12.60 -10.56
CA ALA A 185 -7.79 13.87 -11.22
C ALA A 185 -6.36 13.90 -11.78
N PHE A 186 -5.39 13.35 -11.05
CA PHE A 186 -4.03 13.17 -11.53
C PHE A 186 -3.99 12.26 -12.77
N LEU A 187 -4.63 11.08 -12.71
CA LEU A 187 -4.67 10.13 -13.82
C LEU A 187 -5.34 10.71 -15.08
N ALA A 188 -6.40 11.50 -14.91
CA ALA A 188 -7.09 12.16 -16.01
C ALA A 188 -6.23 13.21 -16.73
N GLY A 189 -5.19 13.73 -16.06
CA GLY A 189 -4.22 14.65 -16.64
C GLY A 189 -3.04 13.98 -17.35
N LEU A 190 -2.93 12.64 -17.29
CA LEU A 190 -1.82 11.93 -17.92
C LEU A 190 -2.02 11.83 -19.45
N PRO A 191 -0.93 11.81 -20.23
CA PRO A 191 -1.03 11.54 -21.65
C PRO A 191 -1.55 10.12 -21.88
N GLY A 192 -2.31 9.90 -22.96
CA GLY A 192 -3.00 8.63 -23.20
C GLY A 192 -2.08 7.42 -23.22
N ASP A 193 -0.84 7.57 -23.69
CA ASP A 193 0.18 6.52 -23.82
C ASP A 193 1.11 6.38 -22.59
N ALA A 194 0.71 6.90 -21.43
CA ALA A 194 1.52 6.94 -20.20
C ALA A 194 1.89 5.55 -19.62
N ASP A 195 2.82 4.83 -20.27
CA ASP A 195 3.61 3.76 -19.66
C ASP A 195 4.87 4.38 -19.03
N LEU A 196 4.63 5.18 -18.00
CA LEU A 196 5.68 5.96 -17.35
C LEU A 196 6.42 5.07 -16.37
N ALA A 197 7.42 4.35 -16.86
CA ALA A 197 8.35 3.63 -16.01
C ALA A 197 9.22 4.61 -15.22
N ALA A 198 9.18 4.53 -13.89
CA ALA A 198 10.03 5.30 -13.00
C ALA A 198 10.66 4.41 -11.93
N PRO A 199 11.87 4.72 -11.46
CA PRO A 199 12.44 4.01 -10.33
C PRO A 199 11.53 4.16 -9.10
N ARG A 200 11.11 3.03 -8.52
CA ARG A 200 10.38 2.97 -7.25
C ARG A 200 11.27 3.55 -6.13
N PRO A 201 10.71 4.02 -5.00
CA PRO A 201 11.51 4.43 -3.85
C PRO A 201 12.29 3.29 -3.18
N SER A 202 12.04 2.04 -3.58
CA SER A 202 12.83 0.88 -3.16
C SER A 202 13.98 0.64 -4.15
N PRO A 203 15.22 0.37 -3.67
CA PRO A 203 16.39 0.22 -4.54
C PRO A 203 16.20 -0.82 -5.64
N GLY A 204 16.39 -0.40 -6.90
CA GLY A 204 16.62 -1.32 -8.01
C GLY A 204 15.38 -1.89 -8.72
N ARG A 205 14.17 -1.41 -8.43
CA ARG A 205 12.97 -1.77 -9.20
C ARG A 205 12.35 -0.55 -9.87
N GLU A 206 12.16 -0.62 -11.18
CA GLU A 206 11.32 0.32 -11.91
C GLU A 206 9.86 -0.13 -11.79
N MET A 207 8.96 0.82 -11.65
CA MET A 207 7.52 0.61 -11.58
C MET A 207 6.85 1.62 -12.51
N SER A 208 5.87 1.19 -13.30
CA SER A 208 5.06 2.09 -14.11
C SER A 208 3.86 2.61 -13.33
N VAL A 209 3.23 3.68 -13.81
CA VAL A 209 1.95 4.17 -13.26
C VAL A 209 0.87 3.07 -13.31
N LEU A 210 0.84 2.26 -14.37
CA LEU A 210 -0.10 1.13 -14.46
C LEU A 210 0.17 0.09 -13.35
N ALA A 211 1.44 -0.24 -13.10
CA ALA A 211 1.82 -1.15 -12.02
C ALA A 211 1.52 -0.57 -10.62
N MET A 212 1.58 0.76 -10.46
CA MET A 212 1.11 1.43 -9.23
C MET A 212 -0.40 1.24 -9.04
N LEU A 213 -1.21 1.36 -10.10
CA LEU A 213 -2.65 1.11 -10.01
C LEU A 213 -2.97 -0.35 -9.67
N ASP A 214 -2.23 -1.28 -10.25
CA ASP A 214 -2.35 -2.70 -9.92
C ASP A 214 -2.01 -2.94 -8.44
N HIS A 215 -0.98 -2.26 -7.92
CA HIS A 215 -0.62 -2.30 -6.50
C HIS A 215 -1.73 -1.73 -5.60
N LEU A 216 -2.24 -0.52 -5.89
CA LEU A 216 -3.33 0.10 -5.12
C LEU A 216 -4.61 -0.75 -5.16
N THR A 217 -4.87 -1.44 -6.28
CA THR A 217 -6.03 -2.32 -6.42
C THR A 217 -5.92 -3.53 -5.49
N ASN A 218 -4.76 -4.19 -5.45
CA ASN A 218 -4.54 -5.31 -4.54
C ASN A 218 -4.51 -4.85 -3.09
N HIS A 219 -3.93 -3.67 -2.82
CA HIS A 219 -3.91 -3.05 -1.50
C HIS A 219 -5.32 -2.81 -0.93
N ASP A 220 -6.23 -2.24 -1.74
CA ASP A 220 -7.63 -2.06 -1.35
C ASP A 220 -8.33 -3.42 -1.09
N ARG A 221 -8.04 -4.45 -1.90
CA ARG A 221 -8.63 -5.81 -1.74
C ARG A 221 -8.16 -6.49 -0.46
N ASP A 222 -6.85 -6.50 -0.22
CA ASP A 222 -6.25 -7.13 0.97
C ASP A 222 -6.82 -6.50 2.25
N HIS A 223 -6.94 -5.17 2.25
CA HIS A 223 -7.53 -4.46 3.39
C HIS A 223 -9.06 -4.59 3.47
N ALA A 224 -9.78 -4.80 2.37
CA ALA A 224 -11.20 -5.17 2.42
C ALA A 224 -11.41 -6.51 3.10
N GLU A 225 -10.58 -7.52 2.78
CA GLU A 225 -10.60 -8.83 3.44
C GLU A 225 -10.28 -8.71 4.93
N GLN A 226 -9.26 -7.92 5.28
CA GLN A 226 -8.89 -7.66 6.68
C GLN A 226 -10.03 -6.98 7.46
N VAL A 227 -10.66 -5.96 6.88
CA VAL A 227 -11.80 -5.27 7.49
C VAL A 227 -12.97 -6.22 7.69
N ALA A 228 -13.31 -7.01 6.67
CA ALA A 228 -14.38 -8.00 6.77
C ALA A 228 -14.12 -9.03 7.89
N ALA A 229 -12.88 -9.51 8.02
CA ALA A 229 -12.48 -10.43 9.08
C ALA A 229 -12.61 -9.80 10.48
N LEU A 230 -12.19 -8.53 10.64
CA LEU A 230 -12.32 -7.78 11.89
C LEU A 230 -13.79 -7.54 12.28
N SER A 231 -14.63 -7.20 11.30
CA SER A 231 -16.07 -6.97 11.49
C SER A 231 -16.81 -8.23 11.94
N ALA A 232 -16.36 -9.40 11.47
CA ALA A 232 -16.95 -10.70 11.81
C ALA A 232 -16.56 -11.23 13.21
N LEU A 233 -15.63 -10.57 13.92
CA LEU A 233 -15.24 -11.01 15.25
C LEU A 233 -16.41 -10.89 16.25
N PRO A 234 -16.63 -11.88 17.13
CA PRO A 234 -17.72 -11.85 18.10
C PRO A 234 -17.54 -10.66 19.05
N PRO A 235 -18.62 -10.00 19.52
CA PRO A 235 -18.52 -8.93 20.50
C PRO A 235 -17.66 -9.35 21.69
N ARG A 236 -16.76 -8.48 22.16
CA ARG A 236 -16.01 -8.77 23.39
C ARG A 236 -17.01 -8.84 24.53
N GLU A 237 -17.08 -9.98 25.21
CA GLU A 237 -17.80 -10.10 26.47
C GLU A 237 -17.22 -9.05 27.43
N ALA A 238 -18.10 -8.27 28.06
CA ALA A 238 -17.70 -7.29 29.06
C ALA A 238 -17.03 -8.04 30.22
N ARG A 239 -15.70 -7.98 30.30
CA ARG A 239 -14.93 -8.45 31.45
C ARG A 239 -14.95 -7.41 32.56
#